data_AF-A0A2A2HDM9-F1
#
_entry.id   AF-A0A2A2HDM9-F1
#
_cell.length_a   1.000
_cell.length_b   1.000
_cell.length_c   1.000
_cell.angle_alpha   90.00
_cell.angle_beta   90.00
_cell.angle_gamma   90.00
#
_symmetry.space_group_name_H-M   'P 1'
#
loop_
_entity.id
_entity.type
_entity.pdbx_description
1 polymer ?
#
loop_
_entity_poly.entity_id
_entity_poly.type
_entity_poly.pdbx_seq_one_letter_code
_entity_poly.pdbx_strand_id
1 'polypeptide(L)'
;METDTFSKMLCNATNTTPEQGDKNGTCCICGQTTRKGFKKKFSGNFTGADFLLSGEVLCPECHYMVGQSNNLRRTMFLLTHDEFKKFKKKDLKKILFNLPTDKDYYLYLTKTWQKVGYLLMNNARNIKGCKNITTYMDYDKIHFTIPALNEYYKIAQQLRKLKISKKVLENGGYSLYDYKIIHEAYPDCTRSIIRQLSQLRGNPIWELAVYMTD
;
A
#
# COMPACT_ATOMS: atom_id res chain seq x y z
N MET A 1 12.19 3.52 23.46
CA MET A 1 12.71 2.95 22.20
C MET A 1 12.36 3.91 21.08
N GLU A 2 13.35 4.46 20.40
CA GLU A 2 13.13 5.36 19.27
C GLU A 2 12.54 4.53 18.10
N THR A 3 11.31 4.83 17.70
CA THR A 3 10.65 4.09 16.62
C THR A 3 11.26 4.54 15.28
N ASP A 4 12.04 3.67 14.64
CA ASP A 4 12.57 3.95 13.30
C ASP A 4 11.45 4.31 12.31
N THR A 5 11.49 5.54 11.81
CA THR A 5 10.54 6.07 10.83
C THR A 5 10.77 5.41 9.47
N PHE A 6 9.77 5.46 8.59
CA PHE A 6 9.87 4.95 7.23
C PHE A 6 11.07 5.54 6.49
N SER A 7 11.27 6.85 6.58
CA SER A 7 12.39 7.54 5.91
C SER A 7 13.75 7.09 6.44
N LYS A 8 13.88 6.86 7.75
CA LYS A 8 15.13 6.38 8.36
C LYS A 8 15.43 4.94 7.94
N MET A 9 14.42 4.06 7.98
CA MET A 9 14.56 2.68 7.49
C MET A 9 14.93 2.64 6.00
N LEU A 10 14.35 3.53 5.18
CA LEU A 10 14.68 3.63 3.75
C LEU A 10 16.15 4.02 3.53
N CYS A 11 16.66 5.01 4.26
CA CYS A 11 18.05 5.43 4.15
C CYS A 11 19.00 4.30 4.57
N ASN A 12 18.70 3.61 5.68
CA ASN A 12 19.48 2.48 6.16
C ASN A 12 19.50 1.33 5.14
N ALA A 13 18.33 0.88 4.65
CA ALA A 13 18.21 -0.23 3.71
C ALA A 13 18.82 0.05 2.34
N THR A 14 19.05 1.33 2.01
CA THR A 14 19.69 1.75 0.76
C THR A 14 21.14 2.18 0.95
N ASN A 15 21.70 2.06 2.17
CA ASN A 15 23.01 2.57 2.56
C ASN A 15 23.23 4.04 2.15
N THR A 16 22.17 4.83 2.24
CA THR A 16 22.20 6.25 1.90
C THR A 16 22.50 7.05 3.16
N THR A 17 23.53 7.89 3.10
CA THR A 17 23.76 8.95 4.08
C THR A 17 23.12 10.24 3.58
N PRO A 18 22.00 10.71 4.18
CA PRO A 18 21.33 11.90 3.69
C PRO A 18 22.15 13.16 3.90
N GLU A 19 22.03 14.10 2.96
CA GLU A 19 22.58 15.44 3.10
C GLU A 19 22.02 16.12 4.35
N GLN A 20 22.87 16.86 5.05
CA GLN A 20 22.51 17.54 6.29
C GLN A 20 22.21 19.01 5.99
N GLY A 21 21.05 19.49 6.44
CA GLY A 21 20.69 20.90 6.37
C GLY A 21 21.18 21.68 7.59
N ASP A 22 20.73 22.93 7.71
CA ASP A 22 21.12 23.90 8.73
C ASP A 22 19.95 24.42 9.59
N LYS A 23 18.74 23.88 9.41
CA LYS A 23 17.53 24.33 10.11
C LYS A 23 17.19 23.45 11.30
N ASN A 24 16.77 24.10 12.39
CA ASN A 24 16.22 23.44 13.56
C ASN A 24 14.70 23.41 13.47
N GLY A 25 14.06 22.33 13.93
CA GLY A 25 12.61 22.26 14.04
C GLY A 25 12.07 20.83 14.00
N THR A 26 10.75 20.72 13.88
CA THR A 26 10.05 19.43 13.75
C THR A 26 9.77 19.11 12.29
N CYS A 27 10.07 17.89 11.87
CA CYS A 27 9.85 17.44 10.50
C CYS A 27 8.35 17.35 10.18
N CYS A 28 7.92 18.01 9.10
CA CYS A 28 6.53 18.00 8.65
C CYS A 28 6.07 16.68 7.99
N ILE A 29 6.92 15.65 7.92
CA ILE A 29 6.55 14.33 7.39
C ILE A 29 6.59 13.26 8.49
N CYS A 30 7.72 13.12 9.18
CA CYS A 30 7.89 12.08 10.19
C CYS A 30 7.63 12.56 11.63
N GLY A 31 7.48 13.86 11.86
CA GLY A 31 7.25 14.42 13.19
C GLY A 31 8.47 14.44 14.11
N GLN A 32 9.63 13.95 13.66
CA GLN A 32 10.86 13.97 14.47
C GLN A 32 11.47 15.37 14.52
N THR A 33 11.96 15.76 15.69
CA THR A 33 12.75 16.97 15.88
C THR A 33 14.17 16.79 15.34
N THR A 34 14.71 17.79 14.64
CA THR A 34 16.06 17.76 14.07
C THR A 34 16.76 19.10 14.24
N ARG A 35 18.10 19.06 14.26
CA ARG A 35 18.96 20.26 14.18
C ARG A 35 19.61 20.48 12.81
N LYS A 36 19.35 19.56 11.87
CA LYS A 36 19.98 19.51 10.55
C LYS A 36 18.93 19.41 9.45
N GLY A 37 17.79 20.05 9.66
CA GLY A 37 16.66 20.04 8.75
C GLY A 37 16.84 21.02 7.59
N PHE A 38 15.95 20.88 6.61
CA PHE A 38 15.83 21.75 5.45
C PHE A 38 14.56 22.59 5.56
N LYS A 39 14.57 23.77 4.93
CA LYS A 39 13.35 24.57 4.78
C LYS A 39 12.29 23.74 4.07
N LYS A 40 11.06 23.77 4.58
CA LYS A 40 9.89 23.15 3.96
C LYS A 40 9.63 23.76 2.57
N LYS A 41 10.18 23.13 1.54
CA LYS A 41 10.01 23.52 0.12
C LYS A 41 9.64 22.28 -0.68
N PHE A 42 8.42 22.28 -1.22
CA PHE A 42 7.94 21.27 -2.15
C PHE A 42 7.84 21.86 -3.55
N SER A 43 7.74 21.00 -4.57
CA SER A 43 7.49 21.47 -5.94
C SER A 43 6.08 22.09 -6.03
N GLY A 44 5.88 23.04 -6.95
CA GLY A 44 4.57 23.70 -7.13
C GLY A 44 3.43 22.74 -7.50
N ASN A 45 3.75 21.55 -8.00
CA ASN A 45 2.79 20.50 -8.36
C ASN A 45 2.65 19.41 -7.29
N PHE A 46 3.10 19.67 -6.06
CA PHE A 46 3.00 18.71 -4.97
C PHE A 46 1.56 18.59 -4.47
N THR A 47 0.96 17.40 -4.62
CA THR A 47 -0.45 17.13 -4.30
C THR A 47 -0.66 16.41 -2.97
N GLY A 48 0.39 16.32 -2.13
CA GLY A 48 0.36 15.61 -0.85
C GLY A 48 0.33 16.51 0.38
N ALA A 49 -0.05 17.78 0.23
CA ALA A 49 0.02 18.78 1.31
C ALA A 49 -0.83 18.38 2.53
N ASP A 50 -2.00 17.79 2.29
CA ASP A 50 -2.94 17.36 3.33
C ASP A 50 -2.41 16.22 4.21
N PHE A 51 -1.35 15.53 3.77
CA PHE A 51 -0.71 14.45 4.52
C PHE A 51 0.49 14.92 5.36
N LEU A 52 0.83 16.22 5.28
CA LEU A 52 1.92 16.79 6.05
C LEU A 52 1.44 17.14 7.46
N LEU A 53 2.31 16.91 8.43
CA LEU A 53 2.15 17.37 9.81
C LEU A 53 2.44 18.88 9.90
N SER A 54 2.08 19.48 11.04
CA SER A 54 2.29 20.90 11.36
C SER A 54 3.76 21.33 11.53
N GLY A 55 4.72 20.44 11.23
CA GLY A 55 6.15 20.74 11.33
C GLY A 55 6.65 21.84 10.38
N GLU A 56 7.78 22.42 10.74
CA GLU A 56 8.37 23.60 10.11
C GLU A 56 9.49 23.26 9.11
N VAL A 57 10.10 22.07 9.26
CA VAL A 57 11.27 21.63 8.48
C VAL A 57 11.04 20.27 7.83
N LEU A 58 11.99 19.85 7.00
CA LEU A 58 12.16 18.46 6.56
C LEU A 58 13.44 17.92 7.22
N CYS A 59 13.38 16.79 7.92
CA CYS A 59 14.61 16.13 8.39
C CYS A 59 15.42 15.56 7.21
N PRO A 60 16.74 15.32 7.38
CA PRO A 60 17.60 14.78 6.32
C PRO A 60 17.02 13.57 5.57
N GLU A 61 16.49 12.60 6.32
CA GLU A 61 15.94 11.36 5.77
C GLU A 61 14.66 11.62 4.96
N CYS A 62 13.77 12.48 5.48
CA CYS A 62 12.54 12.86 4.79
C CYS A 62 12.83 13.74 3.56
N HIS A 63 13.84 14.61 3.63
CA HIS A 63 14.30 15.41 2.50
C HIS A 63 14.81 14.51 1.36
N TYR A 64 15.67 13.53 1.68
CA TYR A 64 16.11 12.52 0.71
C TYR A 64 14.91 11.76 0.10
N MET A 65 14.00 11.28 0.94
CA MET A 65 12.80 10.57 0.50
C MET A 65 11.94 11.41 -0.46
N VAL A 66 11.77 12.70 -0.19
CA VAL A 66 11.04 13.63 -1.09
C VAL A 66 11.79 13.80 -2.41
N GLY A 67 13.13 13.87 -2.40
CA GLY A 67 13.95 13.83 -3.61
C GLY A 67 13.72 12.57 -4.46
N GLN A 68 13.36 11.45 -3.82
CA GLN A 68 13.04 10.18 -4.48
C GLN A 68 11.56 10.03 -4.87
N SER A 69 10.74 11.09 -4.76
CA SER A 69 9.28 11.01 -4.95
C SER A 69 8.84 10.33 -6.24
N ASN A 70 9.48 10.66 -7.36
CA ASN A 70 9.15 10.06 -8.66
C ASN A 70 9.37 8.54 -8.69
N ASN A 71 10.42 8.06 -8.01
CA ASN A 71 10.73 6.64 -7.92
C ASN A 71 9.75 5.93 -6.98
N LEU A 72 9.48 6.52 -5.81
CA LEU A 72 8.62 5.92 -4.79
C LEU A 72 7.15 5.85 -5.21
N ARG A 73 6.61 6.90 -5.84
CA ARG A 73 5.20 6.92 -6.27
C ARG A 73 4.90 5.98 -7.44
N ARG A 74 5.92 5.61 -8.21
CA ARG A 74 5.82 4.78 -9.42
C ARG A 74 6.23 3.33 -9.18
N THR A 75 6.38 2.91 -7.93
CA THR A 75 6.89 1.56 -7.65
C THR A 75 6.21 0.99 -6.41
N MET A 76 5.81 -0.27 -6.49
CA MET A 76 5.44 -1.05 -5.32
C MET A 76 6.72 -1.51 -4.63
N PHE A 77 6.75 -1.49 -3.31
CA PHE A 77 7.94 -1.89 -2.58
C PHE A 77 7.63 -2.56 -1.25
N LEU A 78 8.55 -3.43 -0.86
CA LEU A 78 8.67 -4.00 0.47
C LEU A 78 9.99 -3.46 1.05
N LEU A 79 9.91 -2.77 2.18
CA LEU A 79 11.05 -2.21 2.87
C LEU A 79 11.22 -2.91 4.21
N THR A 80 12.39 -3.47 4.47
CA THR A 80 12.83 -3.93 5.79
C THR A 80 14.06 -3.12 6.22
N HIS A 81 14.63 -3.38 7.40
CA HIS A 81 15.90 -2.74 7.79
C HIS A 81 17.05 -3.05 6.82
N ASP A 82 17.08 -4.27 6.28
CA ASP A 82 18.19 -4.75 5.44
C ASP A 82 18.00 -4.53 3.93
N GLU A 83 16.76 -4.40 3.47
CA GLU A 83 16.44 -4.46 2.04
C GLU A 83 15.33 -3.49 1.66
N PHE A 84 15.56 -2.71 0.60
CA PHE A 84 14.53 -1.96 -0.11
C PHE A 84 14.17 -2.65 -1.43
N LYS A 85 13.18 -3.54 -1.38
CA LYS A 85 12.79 -4.38 -2.51
C LYS A 85 11.65 -3.78 -3.32
N LYS A 86 11.99 -3.26 -4.50
CA LYS A 86 11.02 -2.85 -5.53
C LYS A 86 10.46 -4.07 -6.24
N PHE A 87 9.16 -4.07 -6.57
CA PHE A 87 8.54 -5.15 -7.32
C PHE A 87 7.45 -4.67 -8.27
N LYS A 88 7.11 -5.51 -9.27
CA LYS A 88 6.05 -5.23 -10.26
C LYS A 88 4.77 -5.94 -9.86
N LYS A 89 3.64 -5.54 -10.47
CA LYS A 89 2.32 -6.15 -10.22
C LYS A 89 2.31 -7.68 -10.37
N LYS A 90 3.01 -8.22 -11.37
CA LYS A 90 3.12 -9.68 -11.58
C LYS A 90 3.70 -10.45 -10.38
N ASP A 91 4.51 -9.78 -9.56
CA ASP A 91 5.15 -10.35 -8.38
C ASP A 91 4.31 -10.13 -7.10
N LEU A 92 3.26 -9.30 -7.16
CA LEU A 92 2.46 -8.86 -6.02
C LEU A 92 1.92 -10.04 -5.21
N LYS A 93 1.34 -11.03 -5.89
CA LYS A 93 0.82 -12.24 -5.24
C LYS A 93 1.91 -12.97 -4.45
N LYS A 94 3.08 -13.16 -5.07
CA LYS A 94 4.21 -13.83 -4.44
C LYS A 94 4.68 -13.05 -3.21
N ILE A 95 4.77 -11.72 -3.30
CA ILE A 95 5.20 -10.87 -2.18
C ILE A 95 4.19 -10.93 -1.04
N LEU A 96 2.90 -10.71 -1.31
CA LEU A 96 1.85 -10.67 -0.28
C LEU A 96 1.75 -11.99 0.50
N PHE A 97 1.86 -13.14 -0.17
CA PHE A 97 1.80 -14.43 0.50
C PHE A 97 3.13 -14.91 1.10
N ASN A 98 4.22 -14.14 0.94
CA ASN A 98 5.53 -14.42 1.53
C ASN A 98 6.12 -13.17 2.20
N LEU A 99 5.28 -12.42 2.93
CA LEU A 99 5.73 -11.26 3.69
C LEU A 99 6.66 -11.69 4.85
N PRO A 100 7.61 -10.82 5.26
CA PRO A 100 8.47 -11.12 6.40
C PRO A 100 7.65 -11.32 7.68
N THR A 101 7.99 -12.35 8.45
CA THR A 101 7.35 -12.64 9.75
C THR A 101 8.30 -12.41 10.92
N ASP A 102 9.60 -12.36 10.63
CA ASP A 102 10.72 -12.32 11.56
C ASP A 102 11.34 -10.93 11.74
N LYS A 103 10.89 -9.94 10.97
CA LYS A 103 11.37 -8.55 10.99
C LYS A 103 10.28 -7.54 10.71
N ASP A 104 10.53 -6.31 11.14
CA ASP A 104 9.67 -5.17 10.85
C ASP A 104 9.77 -4.78 9.37
N TYR A 105 8.65 -4.35 8.81
CA TYR A 105 8.60 -3.95 7.41
C TYR A 105 7.53 -2.91 7.10
N TYR A 106 7.72 -2.24 5.97
CA TYR A 106 6.72 -1.41 5.31
C TYR A 106 6.38 -2.03 3.96
N LEU A 107 5.09 -2.11 3.65
CA LEU A 107 4.60 -2.53 2.34
C LEU A 107 3.85 -1.36 1.71
N TYR A 108 4.25 -0.94 0.51
CA TYR A 108 3.54 0.07 -0.26
C TYR A 108 3.09 -0.49 -1.60
N LEU A 109 1.84 -0.24 -1.93
CA LEU A 109 1.20 -0.63 -3.17
C LEU A 109 0.77 0.62 -3.94
N THR A 110 0.66 0.50 -5.26
CA THR A 110 0.13 1.58 -6.10
C THR A 110 -0.66 1.02 -7.27
N LYS A 111 -1.78 1.68 -7.59
CA LYS A 111 -2.62 1.36 -8.76
C LYS A 111 -2.54 2.46 -9.82
N THR A 112 -2.39 3.72 -9.40
CA THR A 112 -2.33 4.88 -10.29
C THR A 112 -0.91 5.23 -10.74
N TRP A 113 0.13 4.81 -10.01
CA TRP A 113 1.54 5.17 -10.25
C TRP A 113 1.82 6.68 -10.19
N GLN A 114 0.88 7.46 -9.65
CA GLN A 114 0.94 8.93 -9.65
C GLN A 114 0.88 9.53 -8.25
N LYS A 115 0.13 8.88 -7.35
CA LYS A 115 -0.13 9.34 -5.98
C LYS A 115 1.09 9.18 -5.07
N VAL A 116 1.33 10.18 -4.21
CA VAL A 116 2.46 10.20 -3.25
C VAL A 116 2.11 9.50 -1.94
N GLY A 117 1.45 8.35 -2.04
CA GLY A 117 0.96 7.60 -0.87
C GLY A 117 2.04 7.13 0.09
N TYR A 118 3.29 7.01 -0.40
CA TYR A 118 4.45 6.65 0.41
C TYR A 118 4.70 7.62 1.59
N LEU A 119 4.17 8.85 1.54
CA LEU A 119 4.26 9.81 2.65
C LEU A 119 3.54 9.32 3.92
N LEU A 120 2.51 8.48 3.75
CA LEU A 120 1.70 7.94 4.83
C LEU A 120 2.32 6.70 5.49
N MET A 121 3.47 6.22 4.99
CA MET A 121 4.02 4.93 5.41
C MET A 121 4.43 4.86 6.87
N ASN A 122 4.74 5.98 7.53
CA ASN A 122 4.95 6.02 8.99
C ASN A 122 3.74 5.44 9.77
N ASN A 123 2.54 5.48 9.20
CA ASN A 123 1.30 4.96 9.78
C ASN A 123 1.00 3.50 9.41
N ALA A 124 1.93 2.82 8.73
CA ALA A 124 1.78 1.46 8.19
C ALA A 124 3.01 0.57 8.46
N ARG A 125 3.71 0.81 9.58
CA ARG A 125 4.78 -0.09 10.04
C ARG A 125 4.15 -1.41 10.48
N ASN A 126 4.62 -2.50 9.90
CA ASN A 126 4.27 -3.86 10.33
C ASN A 126 5.36 -4.35 11.27
N ILE A 127 4.98 -4.70 12.49
CA ILE A 127 5.89 -5.17 13.53
C ILE A 127 6.04 -6.69 13.40
N LYS A 128 7.26 -7.20 13.59
CA LYS A 128 7.58 -8.62 13.67
C LYS A 128 6.53 -9.40 14.48
N GLY A 129 6.11 -10.55 13.94
CA GLY A 129 5.15 -11.45 14.58
C GLY A 129 3.69 -10.99 14.59
N CYS A 130 3.39 -9.76 14.15
CA CYS A 130 2.00 -9.31 14.04
C CYS A 130 1.30 -9.97 12.85
N LYS A 131 0.11 -10.55 13.09
CA LYS A 131 -0.72 -11.16 12.04
C LYS A 131 -1.53 -10.14 11.24
N ASN A 132 -1.82 -8.99 11.84
CA ASN A 132 -2.56 -7.90 11.21
C ASN A 132 -1.59 -7.04 10.43
N ILE A 133 -1.78 -7.02 9.12
CA ILE A 133 -0.94 -6.30 8.18
C ILE A 133 -1.62 -4.99 7.84
N THR A 134 -0.84 -3.92 7.82
CA THR A 134 -1.24 -2.59 7.38
C THR A 134 -0.39 -2.17 6.18
N THR A 135 -1.04 -1.68 5.14
CA THR A 135 -0.39 -1.13 3.95
C THR A 135 -1.19 0.06 3.42
N TYR A 136 -0.57 0.85 2.55
CA TYR A 136 -1.27 1.82 1.72
C TYR A 136 -1.21 1.36 0.27
N MET A 137 -2.37 1.40 -0.40
CA MET A 137 -2.45 1.34 -1.86
C MET A 137 -2.80 2.72 -2.37
N ASP A 138 -1.80 3.42 -2.91
CA ASP A 138 -1.86 4.88 -3.07
C ASP A 138 -2.22 5.57 -1.75
N TYR A 139 -3.40 6.21 -1.63
CA TYR A 139 -3.87 6.87 -0.39
C TYR A 139 -4.79 5.97 0.44
N ASP A 140 -5.21 4.82 -0.09
CA ASP A 140 -6.19 3.95 0.54
C ASP A 140 -5.46 3.06 1.56
N LYS A 141 -5.79 3.20 2.85
CA LYS A 141 -5.24 2.35 3.92
C LYS A 141 -5.94 1.00 3.91
N ILE A 142 -5.16 -0.08 3.89
CA ILE A 142 -5.67 -1.45 3.88
C ILE A 142 -5.16 -2.18 5.11
N HIS A 143 -6.10 -2.75 5.88
CA HIS A 143 -5.84 -3.63 7.00
C HIS A 143 -6.32 -5.04 6.67
N PHE A 144 -5.44 -6.04 6.76
CA PHE A 144 -5.78 -7.41 6.39
C PHE A 144 -4.96 -8.45 7.15
N THR A 145 -5.40 -9.71 7.06
CA THR A 145 -4.59 -10.87 7.42
C THR A 145 -4.36 -11.72 6.18
N ILE A 146 -3.26 -12.50 6.16
CA ILE A 146 -2.98 -13.41 5.04
C ILE A 146 -4.14 -14.40 4.78
N PRO A 147 -4.76 -15.03 5.80
CA PRO A 147 -5.91 -15.92 5.57
C PRO A 147 -7.10 -15.23 4.91
N ALA A 148 -7.50 -14.05 5.39
CA ALA A 148 -8.63 -13.30 4.84
C ALA A 148 -8.38 -12.88 3.38
N LEU A 149 -7.18 -12.38 3.10
CA LEU A 149 -6.80 -12.03 1.73
C LEU A 149 -6.79 -13.26 0.81
N ASN A 150 -6.29 -14.40 1.29
CA ASN A 150 -6.26 -15.65 0.52
C ASN A 150 -7.66 -16.17 0.19
N GLU A 151 -8.60 -16.08 1.14
CA GLU A 151 -9.99 -16.46 0.93
C GLU A 151 -10.62 -15.63 -0.19
N TYR A 152 -10.52 -14.30 -0.11
CA TYR A 152 -11.03 -13.40 -1.14
C TYR A 152 -10.32 -13.58 -2.48
N TYR A 153 -9.00 -13.79 -2.47
CA TYR A 153 -8.24 -14.05 -3.70
C TYR A 153 -8.71 -15.33 -4.40
N LYS A 154 -9.01 -16.40 -3.66
CA LYS A 154 -9.55 -17.65 -4.25
C LYS A 154 -10.91 -17.41 -4.91
N ILE A 155 -11.81 -16.69 -4.24
CA ILE A 155 -13.13 -16.34 -4.78
C ILE A 155 -12.99 -15.50 -6.05
N ALA A 156 -12.19 -14.42 -5.98
CA ALA A 156 -11.93 -13.56 -7.12
C ALA A 156 -11.32 -14.35 -8.30
N GLN A 157 -10.36 -15.24 -8.04
CA GLN A 157 -9.75 -16.07 -9.07
C GLN A 157 -10.75 -17.03 -9.73
N GLN A 158 -11.66 -17.65 -8.97
CA GLN A 158 -12.71 -18.52 -9.53
C GLN A 158 -13.64 -17.73 -10.46
N LEU A 159 -14.10 -16.55 -10.03
CA LEU A 159 -14.96 -15.69 -10.85
C LEU A 159 -14.26 -15.18 -12.11
N ARG A 160 -12.95 -14.88 -12.01
CA ARG A 160 -12.14 -14.52 -13.19
C ARG A 160 -12.00 -15.66 -14.18
N LYS A 161 -11.90 -16.93 -13.73
CA LYS A 161 -11.92 -18.12 -14.62
C LYS A 161 -13.25 -18.26 -15.37
N LEU A 162 -14.35 -17.82 -14.76
CA LEU A 162 -15.67 -17.73 -15.41
C LEU A 162 -15.80 -16.50 -16.34
N LYS A 163 -14.72 -15.76 -16.59
CA LYS A 163 -14.69 -14.54 -17.43
C LYS A 163 -15.47 -13.34 -16.86
N ILE A 164 -15.87 -13.35 -15.59
CA ILE A 164 -16.45 -12.17 -14.93
C ILE A 164 -15.39 -11.07 -14.87
N SER A 165 -15.69 -9.88 -15.40
CA SER A 165 -14.70 -8.80 -15.49
C SER A 165 -14.32 -8.22 -14.12
N LYS A 166 -13.11 -7.65 -14.00
CA LYS A 166 -12.67 -6.98 -12.76
C LYS A 166 -13.57 -5.83 -12.39
N LYS A 167 -13.95 -5.01 -13.38
CA LYS A 167 -14.85 -3.88 -13.18
C LYS A 167 -16.18 -4.33 -12.55
N VAL A 168 -16.70 -5.50 -12.92
CA VAL A 168 -17.91 -6.07 -12.31
C VAL A 168 -17.64 -6.48 -10.86
N LEU A 169 -16.53 -7.18 -10.60
CA LEU A 169 -16.15 -7.59 -9.24
C LEU A 169 -15.89 -6.40 -8.30
N GLU A 170 -15.32 -5.30 -8.80
CA GLU A 170 -15.02 -4.10 -8.02
C GLU A 170 -16.29 -3.29 -7.73
N ASN A 171 -17.17 -3.12 -8.72
CA ASN A 171 -18.35 -2.25 -8.60
C ASN A 171 -19.59 -2.96 -8.06
N GLY A 172 -19.63 -4.29 -8.07
CA GLY A 172 -20.79 -5.10 -7.69
C GLY A 172 -21.99 -4.97 -8.64
N GLY A 173 -21.79 -4.39 -9.83
CA GLY A 173 -22.83 -4.21 -10.84
C GLY A 173 -22.95 -5.43 -11.74
N TYR A 174 -23.63 -6.48 -11.26
CA TYR A 174 -23.84 -7.73 -12.01
C TYR A 174 -24.97 -7.59 -13.02
N SER A 175 -24.67 -7.80 -14.30
CA SER A 175 -25.67 -7.86 -15.36
C SER A 175 -26.39 -9.23 -15.39
N LEU A 176 -27.47 -9.34 -16.16
CA LEU A 176 -28.12 -10.64 -16.43
C LEU A 176 -27.15 -11.65 -17.06
N TYR A 177 -26.18 -11.18 -17.85
CA TYR A 177 -25.15 -12.03 -18.44
C TYR A 177 -24.21 -12.61 -17.38
N ASP A 178 -23.74 -11.77 -16.44
CA ASP A 178 -22.92 -12.23 -15.32
C ASP A 178 -23.67 -13.22 -14.43
N TYR A 179 -24.97 -12.96 -14.18
CA TYR A 179 -25.84 -13.87 -13.45
C TYR A 179 -25.93 -15.24 -14.12
N LYS A 180 -26.13 -15.26 -15.44
CA LYS A 180 -26.20 -16.50 -16.23
C LYS A 180 -24.91 -17.31 -16.12
N ILE A 181 -23.75 -16.67 -16.28
CA ILE A 181 -22.44 -17.32 -16.15
C ILE A 181 -22.26 -17.94 -14.76
N ILE A 182 -22.59 -17.20 -13.71
CA ILE A 182 -22.47 -17.71 -12.33
C ILE A 182 -23.47 -18.84 -12.09
N HIS A 183 -24.68 -18.74 -12.65
CA HIS A 183 -25.71 -19.76 -12.50
C HIS A 183 -25.34 -21.08 -13.18
N GLU A 184 -24.77 -21.02 -14.38
CA GLU A 184 -24.28 -22.21 -15.09
C GLU A 184 -23.18 -22.93 -14.30
N ALA A 185 -22.31 -22.20 -13.60
CA ALA A 185 -21.27 -22.78 -12.77
C ALA A 185 -21.74 -23.22 -11.37
N TYR A 186 -22.75 -22.54 -10.82
CA TYR A 186 -23.20 -22.66 -9.43
C TYR A 186 -24.72 -22.50 -9.30
N PRO A 187 -25.52 -23.47 -9.80
CA PRO A 187 -26.96 -23.31 -9.94
C PRO A 187 -27.68 -23.12 -8.60
N ASP A 188 -27.28 -23.87 -7.57
CA ASP A 188 -27.96 -23.89 -6.28
C ASP A 188 -27.61 -22.70 -5.37
N CYS A 189 -26.53 -21.97 -5.66
CA CYS A 189 -26.03 -20.91 -4.80
C CYS A 189 -25.80 -19.57 -5.49
N THR A 190 -26.24 -19.40 -6.75
CA THR A 190 -26.05 -18.18 -7.55
C THR A 190 -26.47 -16.91 -6.80
N ARG A 191 -27.68 -16.90 -6.24
CA ARG A 191 -28.24 -15.74 -5.53
C ARG A 191 -27.44 -15.43 -4.27
N SER A 192 -26.97 -16.45 -3.56
CA SER A 192 -26.13 -16.29 -2.37
C SER A 192 -24.78 -15.69 -2.72
N ILE A 193 -24.12 -16.22 -3.77
CA ILE A 193 -22.85 -15.72 -4.28
C ILE A 193 -22.97 -14.24 -4.67
N ILE A 194 -23.95 -13.87 -5.48
CA ILE A 194 -24.13 -12.47 -5.93
C ILE A 194 -24.43 -11.54 -4.76
N ARG A 195 -25.24 -11.98 -3.79
CA ARG A 195 -25.50 -11.21 -2.57
C ARG A 195 -24.22 -11.00 -1.76
N GLN A 196 -23.41 -12.04 -1.56
CA GLN A 196 -22.13 -11.94 -0.87
C GLN A 196 -21.18 -10.99 -1.60
N LEU A 197 -21.05 -11.11 -2.92
CA LEU A 197 -20.18 -10.23 -3.70
C LEU A 197 -20.63 -8.77 -3.66
N SER A 198 -21.94 -8.51 -3.65
CA SER A 198 -22.49 -7.16 -3.49
C SER A 198 -22.14 -6.56 -2.13
N GLN A 199 -22.06 -7.38 -1.08
CA GLN A 199 -21.63 -6.96 0.26
C GLN A 199 -20.13 -6.70 0.36
N LEU A 200 -19.31 -7.24 -0.55
CA LEU A 200 -17.87 -7.00 -0.61
C LEU A 200 -17.51 -5.71 -1.35
N ARG A 201 -18.48 -5.01 -1.94
CA ARG A 201 -18.25 -3.72 -2.61
C ARG A 201 -17.67 -2.70 -1.62
N GLY A 202 -16.56 -2.07 -2.00
CA GLY A 202 -15.87 -1.10 -1.15
C GLY A 202 -15.07 -1.72 0.00
N ASN A 203 -15.03 -3.06 0.11
CA ASN A 203 -14.14 -3.73 1.06
C ASN A 203 -12.69 -3.67 0.53
N PRO A 204 -11.75 -3.02 1.26
CA PRO A 204 -10.39 -2.83 0.74
C PRO A 204 -9.61 -4.14 0.54
N ILE A 205 -9.92 -5.18 1.33
CA ILE A 205 -9.28 -6.49 1.19
C ILE A 205 -9.79 -7.18 -0.08
N TRP A 206 -11.09 -7.06 -0.38
CA TRP A 206 -11.68 -7.57 -1.61
C TRP A 206 -11.11 -6.87 -2.84
N GLU A 207 -11.01 -5.54 -2.82
CA GLU A 207 -10.41 -4.78 -3.91
C GLU A 207 -8.96 -5.19 -4.15
N LEU A 208 -8.16 -5.38 -3.09
CA LEU A 208 -6.80 -5.90 -3.20
C LEU A 208 -6.77 -7.31 -3.81
N ALA A 209 -7.67 -8.20 -3.36
CA ALA A 209 -7.79 -9.54 -3.91
C ALA A 209 -8.13 -9.54 -5.41
N VAL A 210 -9.09 -8.71 -5.84
CA VAL A 210 -9.43 -8.54 -7.27
C VAL A 210 -8.24 -7.95 -8.04
N TYR A 211 -7.54 -6.97 -7.47
CA TYR A 211 -6.36 -6.37 -8.08
C TYR A 211 -5.26 -7.40 -8.35
N MET A 212 -5.08 -8.38 -7.46
CA MET A 212 -4.11 -9.49 -7.58
C MET A 212 -4.46 -10.53 -8.64
N THR A 213 -5.67 -10.54 -9.19
CA THR A 213 -6.08 -11.52 -10.22
C THR A 213 -5.67 -11.15 -11.65
N ASP A 214 -4.81 -10.13 -11.82
CA ASP A 214 -4.17 -9.80 -13.10
C ASP A 214 -2.82 -10.49 -13.22
#